data_AF-A0A1T2KRX8-F1
#
_entry.id   AF-A0A1T2KRX8-F1
#
_cell.length_a   1.000
_cell.length_b   1.000
_cell.length_c   1.000
_cell.angle_alpha   90.00
_cell.angle_beta   90.00
_cell.angle_gamma   90.00
#
_symmetry.space_group_name_H-M   'P 1'
#
loop_
_entity.id
_entity.type
_entity.pdbx_description
1 polymer ?
#
loop_
_entity_poly.entity_id
_entity_poly.type
_entity_poly.pdbx_seq_one_letter_code
_entity_poly.pdbx_strand_id
1 'polypeptide(L)'
;MIRLSRRVNIRCKTWVSFNCKSTQKHHFGRNLPDIPVAEGNLKRLALTFRDHPERKRWQLTDTPEQGDAVLMRQSRHPIHVGIWITISPSEQGVLHCVKGNGVVFQNMASLKLAGWQIEGFYRFQGDTR
;
A
#
# COMPACT_ATOMS: atom_id res chain seq x y z
N MET A 1 -5.56 18.44 -6.30
CA MET A 1 -5.65 17.84 -7.65
C MET A 1 -4.31 17.19 -7.99
N ILE A 2 -4.16 15.88 -7.83
CA ILE A 2 -2.89 15.19 -8.12
C ILE A 2 -2.75 15.09 -9.65
N ARG A 3 -1.87 15.91 -10.22
CA ARG A 3 -1.58 15.93 -11.66
C ARG A 3 -0.55 14.84 -11.96
N LEU A 4 -1.02 13.67 -12.40
CA LEU A 4 -0.17 12.56 -12.85
C LEU A 4 0.47 12.92 -14.21
N SER A 5 1.53 13.71 -14.21
CA SER A 5 2.34 13.94 -15.41
C SER A 5 3.82 13.70 -15.13
N ARG A 6 4.31 12.56 -15.64
CA ARG A 6 5.64 12.26 -16.18
C ARG A 6 5.88 10.75 -16.05
N ARG A 7 6.19 10.12 -17.19
CA ARG A 7 6.52 8.69 -17.30
C ARG A 7 7.72 8.38 -16.41
N VAL A 8 7.48 7.76 -15.24
CA VAL A 8 8.53 7.12 -14.46
C VAL A 8 8.57 5.65 -14.89
N ASN A 9 9.68 5.24 -15.49
CA ASN A 9 9.93 3.86 -15.90
C ASN A 9 10.30 3.04 -14.66
N ILE A 10 9.33 2.34 -14.06
CA ILE A 10 9.50 1.66 -12.76
C ILE A 10 9.41 0.15 -12.95
N ARG A 11 10.56 -0.54 -12.82
CA ARG A 11 10.62 -2.01 -12.77
C ARG A 11 10.17 -2.49 -11.38
N CYS A 12 8.98 -3.08 -11.29
CA CYS A 12 8.35 -3.57 -10.06
C CYS A 12 9.00 -4.93 -9.66
N LYS A 13 9.80 -4.98 -8.58
CA LYS A 13 10.50 -6.22 -8.15
C LYS A 13 9.83 -6.97 -6.98
N THR A 14 9.11 -6.34 -6.05
CA THR A 14 8.24 -7.05 -5.06
C THR A 14 7.21 -6.10 -4.41
N TRP A 15 6.10 -6.69 -3.92
CA TRP A 15 4.73 -6.16 -3.73
C TRP A 15 4.47 -5.06 -2.67
N VAL A 16 5.49 -4.42 -2.08
CA VAL A 16 5.27 -3.42 -1.00
C VAL A 16 6.01 -2.09 -1.19
N SER A 17 7.18 -2.04 -1.83
CA SER A 17 8.13 -1.03 -1.36
C SER A 17 8.29 0.22 -2.23
N PHE A 18 8.14 0.17 -3.56
CA PHE A 18 8.64 1.30 -4.37
C PHE A 18 7.65 2.46 -4.53
N ASN A 19 6.39 2.16 -4.90
CA ASN A 19 5.40 3.21 -5.15
C ASN A 19 4.66 3.64 -3.89
N CYS A 20 4.42 2.74 -2.92
CA CYS A 20 3.81 3.15 -1.65
C CYS A 20 4.73 4.14 -0.92
N LYS A 21 6.03 3.82 -0.76
CA LYS A 21 7.00 4.71 -0.11
C LYS A 21 7.17 6.05 -0.83
N SER A 22 7.35 6.04 -2.15
CA SER A 22 7.50 7.27 -2.92
C SER A 22 6.27 8.17 -2.83
N THR A 23 5.06 7.62 -3.00
CA THR A 23 3.81 8.38 -2.87
C THR A 23 3.61 8.90 -1.46
N GLN A 24 3.89 8.10 -0.43
CA GLN A 24 3.82 8.51 0.98
C GLN A 24 4.78 9.66 1.30
N LYS A 25 6.00 9.66 0.73
CA LYS A 25 6.94 10.77 0.89
C LYS A 25 6.49 12.04 0.16
N HIS A 26 6.14 11.93 -1.12
CA HIS A 26 5.87 13.11 -1.97
C HIS A 26 4.51 13.75 -1.73
N HIS A 27 3.48 12.96 -1.41
CA HIS A 27 2.12 13.47 -1.24
C HIS A 27 1.69 13.57 0.22
N PHE A 28 2.34 12.83 1.14
CA PHE A 28 1.96 12.79 2.56
C PHE A 28 3.11 13.17 3.51
N GLY A 29 4.31 13.47 3.00
CA GLY A 29 5.46 13.87 3.81
C GLY A 29 6.02 12.76 4.73
N ARG A 30 5.62 11.50 4.52
CA ARG A 30 5.98 10.38 5.41
C ARG A 30 7.25 9.69 4.91
N ASN A 31 8.29 9.63 5.74
CA ASN A 31 9.52 8.92 5.41
C ASN A 31 9.46 7.48 5.95
N LEU A 32 9.12 6.54 5.06
CA LEU A 32 9.01 5.12 5.41
C LEU A 32 10.35 4.40 5.20
N PRO A 33 10.74 3.47 6.10
CA PRO A 33 11.96 2.70 5.96
C PRO A 33 11.89 1.74 4.76
N ASP A 34 13.04 1.41 4.19
CA ASP A 34 13.11 0.28 3.25
C ASP A 34 13.03 -1.01 4.05
N ILE A 35 11.94 -1.76 3.87
CA ILE A 35 11.79 -3.09 4.45
C ILE A 35 12.36 -4.09 3.42
N PRO A 36 13.51 -4.73 3.68
CA PRO A 36 14.08 -5.69 2.75
C PRO A 36 13.17 -6.91 2.63
N VAL A 37 12.67 -7.15 1.42
CA VAL A 37 11.85 -8.33 1.11
C VAL A 37 12.81 -9.49 0.82
N ALA A 38 12.90 -10.47 1.74
CA ALA A 38 13.64 -11.69 1.47
C ALA A 38 12.86 -12.54 0.44
N GLU A 39 13.31 -12.50 -0.82
CA GLU A 39 12.74 -13.30 -1.89
C GLU A 39 12.85 -14.81 -1.52
N GLY A 40 11.75 -15.55 -1.69
CA GLY A 40 11.72 -17.00 -1.48
C GLY A 40 11.46 -17.50 -0.05
N ASN A 41 11.36 -16.63 0.97
CA ASN A 41 11.02 -17.06 2.33
C ASN A 41 9.86 -16.25 2.93
N LEU A 42 8.64 -16.62 2.56
CA LEU A 42 7.39 -16.00 3.03
C LEU A 42 7.25 -15.99 4.55
N LYS A 43 7.75 -17.03 5.24
CA LYS A 43 7.71 -17.11 6.71
C LYS A 43 8.61 -16.06 7.34
N ARG A 44 9.84 -15.91 6.84
CA ARG A 44 10.77 -14.87 7.30
C ARG A 44 10.26 -13.47 6.96
N LEU A 45 9.63 -13.29 5.80
CA LEU A 45 8.97 -12.04 5.44
C LEU A 45 7.84 -11.67 6.40
N ALA A 46 6.96 -12.62 6.71
CA ALA A 46 5.86 -12.42 7.66
C ALA A 46 6.36 -12.07 9.06
N LEU A 47 7.44 -12.72 9.53
CA LEU A 47 8.08 -12.40 10.80
C LEU A 47 8.71 -11.00 10.78
N THR A 48 9.46 -10.66 9.72
CA THR A 48 10.05 -9.33 9.54
C THR A 48 8.98 -8.25 9.60
N PHE A 49 7.83 -8.43 8.93
CA PHE A 49 6.71 -7.48 9.01
C PHE A 49 6.02 -7.44 10.36
N ARG A 50 5.76 -8.61 10.97
CA ARG A 50 5.06 -8.72 12.26
C ARG A 50 5.82 -7.98 13.37
N ASP A 51 7.14 -8.13 13.38
CA ASP A 51 8.02 -7.67 14.44
C ASP A 51 8.71 -6.33 14.08
N HIS A 52 8.44 -5.77 12.88
CA HIS A 52 9.03 -4.50 12.46
C HIS A 52 8.55 -3.35 13.36
N PRO A 53 9.45 -2.48 13.88
CA PRO A 53 9.05 -1.33 14.70
C PRO A 53 8.12 -0.37 13.94
N GLU A 54 8.27 -0.27 12.61
CA GLU A 54 7.36 0.50 11.75
C GLU A 54 5.90 0.12 11.95
N ARG A 55 5.57 -1.17 12.20
CA ARG A 55 4.18 -1.61 12.39
C ARG A 55 3.48 -0.88 13.54
N LYS A 56 4.21 -0.45 14.57
CA LYS A 56 3.65 0.29 15.72
C LYS A 56 3.19 1.70 15.34
N ARG A 57 3.68 2.24 14.22
CA ARG A 57 3.34 3.56 13.70
C ARG A 57 2.07 3.55 12.85
N TRP A 58 1.47 2.38 12.66
CA TRP A 58 0.29 2.16 11.83
C TRP A 58 -0.82 1.54 12.68
N GLN A 59 -1.91 2.27 12.84
CA GLN A 59 -3.06 1.85 13.64
C GLN A 59 -4.18 1.36 12.72
N LEU A 60 -4.79 0.20 13.04
CA LEU A 60 -5.96 -0.30 12.33
C LEU A 60 -7.12 0.70 12.46
N THR A 61 -7.82 0.96 11.36
CA THR A 61 -9.02 1.81 11.32
C THR A 61 -10.10 1.15 10.45
N ASP A 62 -11.36 1.40 10.79
CA ASP A 62 -12.51 0.95 9.99
C ASP A 62 -12.91 1.97 8.92
N THR A 63 -12.51 3.23 9.09
CA THR A 63 -12.83 4.35 8.19
C THR A 63 -11.55 4.88 7.55
N PRO A 64 -11.19 4.41 6.34
CA PRO A 64 -9.97 4.88 5.69
C PRO A 64 -10.07 6.34 5.24
N GLU A 65 -8.97 7.06 5.39
CA GLU A 65 -8.80 8.43 4.94
C GLU A 65 -7.72 8.52 3.87
N GLN A 66 -7.65 9.70 3.22
CA GLN A 66 -6.67 9.99 2.18
C GLN A 66 -5.24 9.67 2.67
N GLY A 67 -4.58 8.71 2.01
CA GLY A 67 -3.21 8.33 2.34
C GLY A 67 -3.07 7.19 3.33
N ASP A 68 -4.16 6.63 3.86
CA ASP A 68 -4.08 5.45 4.71
C ASP A 68 -3.56 4.24 3.91
N ALA A 69 -2.80 3.38 4.57
CA ALA A 69 -2.30 2.16 3.96
C ALA A 69 -3.40 1.10 3.91
N VAL A 70 -3.47 0.37 2.81
CA VAL A 70 -4.46 -0.68 2.60
C VAL A 70 -3.74 -2.00 2.44
N LEU A 71 -3.94 -2.90 3.40
CA LEU A 71 -3.43 -4.26 3.30
C LEU A 71 -4.41 -5.10 2.48
N MET A 72 -3.90 -5.67 1.40
CA MET A 72 -4.66 -6.49 0.47
C MET A 72 -3.99 -7.85 0.28
N ARG A 73 -4.79 -8.84 -0.11
CA ARG A 73 -4.29 -10.13 -0.58
C ARG A 73 -5.05 -10.59 -1.82
N GLN A 74 -4.40 -11.45 -2.61
CA GLN A 74 -5.01 -12.12 -3.75
C GLN A 74 -4.72 -13.61 -3.64
N SER A 75 -5.76 -14.45 -3.65
CA SER A 75 -5.64 -15.90 -3.46
C SER A 75 -4.87 -16.27 -2.17
N ARG A 76 -4.05 -17.33 -2.22
CA ARG A 76 -3.25 -17.87 -1.09
C ARG A 76 -1.90 -17.16 -0.88
N HIS A 77 -1.55 -16.17 -1.70
CA HIS A 77 -0.26 -15.47 -1.60
C HIS A 77 -0.42 -14.18 -0.80
N PRO A 78 0.27 -14.06 0.36
CA PRO A 78 -0.03 -13.00 1.29
C PRO A 78 0.80 -11.74 1.01
N ILE A 79 0.17 -10.58 1.28
CA ILE A 79 0.77 -9.24 1.49
C ILE A 79 1.01 -8.41 0.23
N HIS A 80 -0.03 -7.69 -0.19
CA HIS A 80 0.08 -6.49 -1.02
C HIS A 80 -0.32 -5.25 -0.25
N VAL A 81 0.35 -4.12 -0.47
CA VAL A 81 -0.01 -2.84 0.14
C VAL A 81 -0.30 -1.80 -0.94
N GLY A 82 -1.43 -1.12 -0.77
CA GLY A 82 -1.81 0.07 -1.53
C GLY A 82 -2.03 1.28 -0.63
N ILE A 83 -2.47 2.38 -1.23
CA ILE A 83 -2.81 3.63 -0.54
C ILE A 83 -4.27 3.96 -0.83
N TRP A 84 -5.04 4.31 0.20
CA TRP A 84 -6.39 4.79 0.03
C TRP A 84 -6.40 6.20 -0.56
N ILE A 85 -7.16 6.38 -1.64
CA ILE A 85 -7.30 7.65 -2.34
C ILE A 85 -8.79 7.94 -2.52
N THR A 86 -9.18 9.12 -2.07
CA THR A 86 -10.44 9.80 -2.31
C THR A 86 -10.24 10.79 -3.45
N ILE A 87 -10.85 10.50 -4.61
CA ILE A 87 -10.87 11.41 -5.76
C ILE A 87 -12.04 12.39 -5.60
N SER A 88 -13.19 11.87 -5.16
CA SER A 88 -14.40 12.62 -4.82
C SER A 88 -15.17 11.88 -3.71
N PRO A 89 -16.21 12.48 -3.10
CA PRO A 89 -17.01 11.80 -2.09
C PRO A 89 -17.58 10.44 -2.56
N SER A 90 -17.94 10.33 -3.85
CA SER A 90 -18.47 9.11 -4.46
C SER A 90 -17.41 8.22 -5.12
N GLU A 91 -16.18 8.69 -5.29
CA GLU A 91 -15.11 7.95 -5.97
C GLU A 91 -13.88 7.82 -5.07
N GLN A 92 -13.77 6.63 -4.48
CA GLN A 92 -12.72 6.26 -3.54
C GLN A 92 -12.20 4.87 -3.89
N GLY A 93 -10.94 4.61 -3.56
CA GLY A 93 -10.33 3.34 -3.87
C GLY A 93 -8.87 3.27 -3.47
N VAL A 94 -8.17 2.32 -4.07
CA VAL A 94 -6.79 1.99 -3.71
C VAL A 94 -5.88 2.24 -4.90
N LEU A 95 -4.83 3.01 -4.66
CA LEU A 95 -3.70 3.20 -5.56
C LEU A 95 -2.58 2.20 -5.21
N HIS A 96 -2.17 1.35 -6.15
CA HIS A 96 -1.23 0.27 -5.88
C HIS A 96 -0.40 -0.15 -7.12
N CYS A 97 0.75 -0.83 -6.93
CA CYS A 97 1.54 -1.39 -8.07
C CYS A 97 1.10 -2.82 -8.36
N VAL A 98 0.65 -3.07 -9.58
CA VAL A 98 0.43 -4.43 -10.08
C VAL A 98 1.61 -4.82 -10.97
N LYS A 99 2.19 -6.00 -10.72
CA LYS A 99 3.28 -6.53 -11.55
C LYS A 99 2.82 -6.61 -13.02
N GLY A 100 3.63 -6.05 -13.93
CA GLY A 100 3.30 -5.98 -15.36
C GLY A 100 2.50 -4.74 -15.78
N ASN A 101 1.71 -4.16 -14.86
CA ASN A 101 0.80 -3.05 -15.18
C ASN A 101 1.22 -1.71 -14.55
N GLY A 102 2.19 -1.73 -13.62
CA GLY A 102 2.66 -0.52 -12.96
C GLY A 102 1.66 0.00 -11.92
N VAL A 103 1.56 1.32 -11.76
CA VAL A 103 0.64 1.96 -10.80
C VAL A 103 -0.77 2.00 -11.37
N VAL A 104 -1.72 1.47 -10.62
CA VAL A 104 -3.14 1.47 -10.98
C VAL A 104 -3.98 1.97 -9.81
N PHE A 105 -5.11 2.59 -10.13
CA PHE A 105 -6.16 2.93 -9.18
C PHE A 105 -7.33 1.97 -9.39
N GLN A 106 -7.82 1.36 -8.32
CA GLN A 106 -8.99 0.48 -8.36
C GLN A 106 -9.96 0.85 -7.23
N ASN A 107 -11.23 1.06 -7.57
CA ASN A 107 -12.28 1.15 -6.57
C ASN A 107 -12.59 -0.23 -5.97
N MET A 108 -13.42 -0.27 -4.92
CA MET A 108 -13.76 -1.50 -4.20
C MET A 108 -14.37 -2.59 -5.09
N ALA A 109 -15.23 -2.20 -6.04
CA ALA A 109 -15.86 -3.15 -6.96
C ALA A 109 -14.82 -3.76 -7.92
N SER A 110 -13.94 -2.92 -8.48
CA SER A 110 -12.86 -3.34 -9.38
C SER A 110 -11.84 -4.24 -8.67
N LEU A 111 -11.47 -3.91 -7.42
CA LEU A 111 -10.62 -4.77 -6.59
C LEU A 111 -11.23 -6.16 -6.41
N LYS A 112 -12.51 -6.22 -6.03
CA LYS A 112 -13.22 -7.49 -5.82
C LYS A 112 -13.28 -8.31 -7.11
N LEU A 113 -13.58 -7.69 -8.25
CA LEU A 113 -13.59 -8.36 -9.56
C LEU A 113 -12.20 -8.90 -9.95
N ALA A 114 -11.14 -8.18 -9.60
CA ALA A 114 -9.76 -8.63 -9.80
C ALA A 114 -9.29 -9.66 -8.76
N GLY A 115 -10.16 -10.11 -7.85
CA GLY A 115 -9.86 -11.13 -6.85
C GLY A 115 -9.06 -10.62 -5.64
N TRP A 116 -8.97 -9.29 -5.47
CA TRP A 116 -8.38 -8.69 -4.28
C TRP A 116 -9.34 -8.75 -3.10
N GLN A 117 -8.79 -9.02 -1.92
CA GLN A 117 -9.49 -8.92 -0.65
C GLN A 117 -8.73 -7.96 0.25
N ILE A 118 -9.45 -7.03 0.89
CA ILE A 118 -8.88 -6.10 1.86
C ILE A 118 -8.89 -6.78 3.22
N GLU A 119 -7.72 -6.84 3.82
CA GLU A 119 -7.52 -7.38 5.17
C GLU A 119 -7.62 -6.30 6.24
N GLY A 120 -7.36 -5.04 5.89
CA GLY A 120 -7.55 -3.91 6.79
C GLY A 120 -7.00 -2.60 6.26
N PHE A 121 -7.45 -1.50 6.87
CA PHE A 121 -6.96 -0.15 6.64
C PHE A 121 -6.12 0.32 7.81
N TYR A 122 -5.04 1.02 7.53
CA TYR A 122 -4.05 1.41 8.52
C TYR A 122 -3.73 2.89 8.41
N ARG A 123 -3.97 3.62 9.50
CA ARG A 123 -3.64 5.03 9.64
C ARG A 123 -2.23 5.22 10.15
N PHE A 124 -1.47 6.08 9.50
CA PHE A 124 -0.15 6.46 9.98
C PHE A 124 -0.28 7.43 11.17
N GLN A 125 0.20 7.02 12.33
CA GLN A 125 0.26 7.83 13.55
C GLN A 125 1.63 8.50 13.75
N GLY A 126 2.63 8.14 12.95
CA GLY A 126 3.99 8.64 13.12
C GLY A 126 4.66 8.08 14.37
N ASP A 127 5.61 8.84 14.91
CA ASP A 127 6.19 8.53 16.21
C ASP A 127 5.21 9.08 17.26
N THR A 128 4.52 8.19 17.98
CA THR A 128 3.83 8.56 19.21
C THR A 128 4.86 9.22 20.12
N ARG A 129 4.70 10.53 20.35
CA ARG A 129 5.46 11.28 21.34
C ARG A 129 5.21 10.72 22.74
#